data_AF-A0A2S6ICJ7-F1
#
_entry.id   AF-A0A2S6ICJ7-F1
#
_cell.length_a   1.000
_cell.length_b   1.000
_cell.length_c   1.000
_cell.angle_alpha   90.00
_cell.angle_beta   90.00
_cell.angle_gamma   90.00
#
_symmetry.space_group_name_H-M   'P 1'
#
loop_
_entity.id
_entity.type
_entity.pdbx_description
1 polymer ?
#
loop_
_entity_poly.entity_id
_entity_poly.type
_entity_poly.pdbx_seq_one_letter_code
_entity_poly.pdbx_strand_id
1 'polypeptide(L)'
;MLSVAALLTAAVPAQADPRVGGDIGVAYERDYGGARGVLGEPLTPEIRTPNGRGAYVGFQHGSIYWSPWTGAHAVRGELRNGWGRLGWEGGRLGFPKSSERPTDSRRAVVQDFEGGRMYWTPSTGAHALQGAILERYELRGDPENGRDIIAEQALGFPTSSEIRTPNGKGAYNTFQWGAIYWEPQYGAHPIFGAIRSRWGREGWENGCLGFPITEEYSYEGYSTVQEFQGGWIWFHPSYGTEVDLYPRNDPSYSRYGLYPRC
;
A
#
# COMPACT_ATOMS: atom_id res chain seq x y z
N MET A 1 17.52 44.37 -55.20
CA MET A 1 17.21 43.20 -54.35
C MET A 1 17.65 43.52 -52.94
N LEU A 2 16.73 44.02 -52.10
CA LEU A 2 16.97 44.22 -50.67
C LEU A 2 16.50 42.97 -49.95
N SER A 3 17.40 42.27 -49.26
CA SER A 3 17.05 41.13 -48.40
C SER A 3 17.02 41.63 -46.96
N VAL A 4 15.84 41.53 -46.34
CA VAL A 4 15.60 41.89 -44.94
C VAL A 4 16.01 40.70 -44.08
N ALA A 5 17.02 40.88 -43.23
CA ALA A 5 17.41 39.90 -42.23
C ALA A 5 16.40 39.91 -41.07
N ALA A 6 15.68 38.80 -40.89
CA ALA A 6 14.84 38.56 -39.73
C ALA A 6 15.71 38.29 -38.50
N LEU A 7 15.70 39.19 -37.53
CA LEU A 7 16.22 38.94 -36.19
C LEU A 7 15.25 38.00 -35.46
N LEU A 8 15.61 36.73 -35.36
CA LEU A 8 15.03 35.80 -34.39
C LEU A 8 15.50 36.20 -32.99
N THR A 9 14.62 36.83 -32.21
CA THR A 9 14.79 36.96 -30.76
C THR A 9 14.65 35.57 -30.13
N ALA A 10 15.77 34.98 -29.73
CA ALA A 10 15.77 33.83 -28.85
C ALA A 10 15.10 34.21 -27.52
N ALA A 11 14.13 33.41 -27.08
CA ALA A 11 13.52 33.56 -25.77
C ALA A 11 14.61 33.41 -24.70
N VAL A 12 14.67 34.37 -23.78
CA VAL A 12 15.51 34.28 -22.58
C VAL A 12 15.08 33.04 -21.80
N PRO A 13 15.96 32.09 -21.48
CA PRO A 13 15.59 30.98 -20.60
C PRO A 13 15.09 31.58 -19.28
N ALA A 14 13.96 31.06 -18.78
CA ALA A 14 13.42 31.49 -17.50
C ALA A 14 14.53 31.41 -16.43
N GLN A 15 14.83 32.54 -15.80
CA GLN A 15 15.78 32.62 -14.70
C GLN A 15 15.33 31.62 -13.62
N ALA A 16 16.21 30.70 -13.21
CA ALA A 16 15.91 29.75 -12.14
C ALA A 16 15.38 30.49 -10.90
N ASP A 17 14.22 30.08 -10.39
CA ASP A 17 13.63 30.67 -9.19
C ASP A 17 14.58 30.45 -8.00
N PRO A 18 15.07 31.50 -7.32
CA PRO A 18 16.02 31.36 -6.21
C PRO A 18 15.49 30.55 -5.03
N ARG A 19 14.17 30.29 -4.98
CA ARG A 19 13.53 29.46 -3.96
C ARG A 19 13.74 27.96 -4.19
N VAL A 20 14.06 27.55 -5.42
CA VAL A 20 14.10 26.13 -5.82
C VAL A 20 15.45 25.83 -6.46
N GLY A 21 16.31 25.16 -5.69
CA GLY A 21 17.68 24.81 -6.11
C GLY A 21 17.92 23.30 -6.14
N GLY A 22 19.17 22.93 -6.46
CA GLY A 22 19.65 21.55 -6.38
C GLY A 22 18.81 20.55 -7.18
N ASP A 23 18.78 19.31 -6.68
CA ASP A 23 18.05 18.20 -7.32
C ASP A 23 16.53 18.42 -7.34
N ILE A 24 15.99 19.15 -6.36
CA ILE A 24 14.56 19.51 -6.32
C ILE A 24 14.22 20.44 -7.50
N GLY A 25 15.04 21.46 -7.75
CA GLY A 25 14.84 22.37 -8.88
C GLY A 25 15.02 21.69 -10.23
N VAL A 26 16.00 20.80 -10.35
CA VAL A 26 16.16 19.99 -11.56
C VAL A 26 14.91 19.15 -11.82
N ALA A 27 14.37 18.46 -10.81
CA ALA A 27 13.16 17.67 -10.97
C ALA A 27 11.92 18.55 -11.26
N TYR A 28 11.79 19.69 -10.58
CA TYR A 28 10.71 20.65 -10.79
C TYR A 28 10.61 21.10 -12.25
N GLU A 29 11.72 21.53 -12.85
CA GLU A 29 11.75 22.00 -14.23
C GLU A 29 11.64 20.84 -15.22
N ARG A 30 12.42 19.77 -15.03
CA ARG A 30 12.54 18.66 -15.99
C ARG A 30 11.33 17.72 -15.97
N ASP A 31 10.89 17.32 -14.78
CA ASP A 31 9.93 16.22 -14.60
C ASP A 31 8.51 16.72 -14.36
N TYR A 32 8.35 17.93 -13.81
CA TYR A 32 7.04 18.45 -13.42
C TYR A 32 6.59 19.69 -14.20
N GLY A 33 7.40 20.21 -15.13
CA GLY A 33 7.04 21.28 -16.06
C GLY A 33 7.14 22.70 -15.48
N GLY A 34 7.86 22.87 -14.38
CA GLY A 34 8.07 24.16 -13.73
C GLY A 34 6.78 24.85 -13.32
N ALA A 35 6.76 26.18 -13.39
CA ALA A 35 5.65 27.02 -12.94
C ALA A 35 4.33 26.79 -13.69
N ARG A 36 4.41 26.37 -14.96
CA ARG A 36 3.23 26.02 -15.78
C ARG A 36 2.81 24.56 -15.62
N GLY A 37 3.57 23.83 -14.81
CA GLY A 37 3.44 22.42 -14.58
C GLY A 37 2.38 22.05 -13.56
N VAL A 38 2.34 20.77 -13.23
CA VAL A 38 1.30 20.19 -12.38
C VAL A 38 1.41 20.56 -10.90
N LEU A 39 2.52 21.18 -10.50
CA LEU A 39 2.79 21.65 -9.14
C LEU A 39 2.47 23.13 -8.95
N GLY A 40 2.48 23.93 -10.03
CA GLY A 40 2.40 25.38 -9.98
C GLY A 40 3.64 26.03 -9.36
N GLU A 41 3.52 27.30 -8.98
CA GLU A 41 4.62 28.09 -8.42
C GLU A 41 5.11 27.54 -7.06
N PRO A 42 6.42 27.67 -6.74
CA PRO A 42 6.93 27.35 -5.42
C PRO A 42 6.41 28.36 -4.40
N LEU A 43 6.06 27.85 -3.22
CA LEU A 43 5.55 28.62 -2.09
C LEU A 43 6.59 28.78 -0.98
N THR A 44 7.55 27.87 -0.90
CA THR A 44 8.63 27.89 0.09
C THR A 44 9.98 27.89 -0.60
N PRO A 45 11.05 28.34 0.08
CA PRO A 45 12.39 27.91 -0.30
C PRO A 45 12.56 26.39 -0.09
N GLU A 46 13.71 25.85 -0.48
CA GLU A 46 14.14 24.52 -0.06
C GLU A 46 14.37 24.47 1.46
N ILE A 47 13.63 23.60 2.13
CA ILE A 47 13.63 23.45 3.59
C ILE A 47 14.17 22.06 3.94
N ARG A 48 15.10 21.99 4.89
CA ARG A 48 15.57 20.71 5.45
C ARG A 48 14.44 20.02 6.20
N THR A 49 14.26 18.72 5.98
CA THR A 49 13.24 17.94 6.68
C THR A 49 13.57 17.84 8.18
N PRO A 50 12.57 17.88 9.08
CA PRO A 50 12.78 17.72 10.53
C PRO A 50 13.59 16.48 10.94
N ASN A 51 13.47 15.38 10.19
CA ASN A 51 14.26 14.16 10.44
C ASN A 51 15.74 14.27 10.01
N GLY A 52 16.17 15.39 9.41
CA GLY A 52 17.54 15.66 8.97
C GLY A 52 18.02 14.85 7.75
N ARG A 53 17.16 13.99 7.18
CA ARG A 53 17.53 13.02 6.13
C ARG A 53 17.32 13.55 4.71
N GLY A 54 16.74 14.73 4.53
CA GLY A 54 16.42 15.26 3.22
C GLY A 54 16.04 16.75 3.23
N ALA A 55 15.43 17.16 2.13
CA ALA A 55 14.91 18.50 1.94
C ALA A 55 13.57 18.44 1.17
N TYR A 56 12.79 19.50 1.24
CA TYR A 56 11.57 19.62 0.46
C TYR A 56 11.30 21.07 0.05
N VAL A 57 10.52 21.22 -1.01
CA VAL A 57 9.91 22.49 -1.41
C VAL A 57 8.39 22.29 -1.47
N GLY A 58 7.64 23.21 -0.88
CA GLY A 58 6.19 23.30 -1.02
C GLY A 58 5.81 24.11 -2.27
N PHE A 59 4.84 23.62 -3.03
CA PHE A 59 4.29 24.24 -4.23
C PHE A 59 2.77 24.42 -4.07
N GLN A 60 2.14 25.20 -4.97
CA GLN A 60 0.69 25.45 -4.95
C GLN A 60 -0.15 24.17 -4.92
N HIS A 61 0.28 23.11 -5.61
CA HIS A 61 -0.48 21.88 -5.78
C HIS A 61 0.25 20.63 -5.27
N GLY A 62 1.27 20.80 -4.42
CA GLY A 62 1.99 19.67 -3.85
C GLY A 62 3.30 20.03 -3.20
N SER A 63 4.18 19.05 -3.08
CA SER A 63 5.54 19.26 -2.56
C SER A 63 6.50 18.30 -3.26
N ILE A 64 7.72 18.74 -3.55
CA ILE A 64 8.79 17.84 -3.97
C ILE A 64 9.65 17.57 -2.74
N TYR A 65 9.84 16.30 -2.43
CA TYR A 65 10.74 15.83 -1.38
C TYR A 65 11.96 15.17 -2.00
N TRP A 66 13.13 15.45 -1.45
CA TRP A 66 14.39 14.86 -1.85
C TRP A 66 15.09 14.20 -0.66
N SER A 67 15.73 13.06 -0.92
CA SER A 67 16.72 12.45 -0.04
C SER A 67 17.88 11.90 -0.88
N PRO A 68 19.08 11.70 -0.32
CA PRO A 68 20.20 11.14 -1.06
C PRO A 68 19.96 9.69 -1.53
N TRP A 69 18.97 8.99 -0.96
CA TRP A 69 18.68 7.58 -1.27
C TRP A 69 17.55 7.41 -2.29
N THR A 70 16.64 8.39 -2.36
CA THR A 70 15.44 8.30 -3.19
C THR A 70 15.42 9.29 -4.35
N GLY A 71 16.19 10.38 -4.28
CA GLY A 71 16.10 11.48 -5.23
C GLY A 71 14.87 12.36 -5.00
N ALA A 72 14.62 13.31 -5.91
CA ALA A 72 13.55 14.29 -5.80
C ALA A 72 12.24 13.80 -6.44
N HIS A 73 11.18 13.65 -5.64
CA HIS A 73 9.86 13.18 -6.08
C HIS A 73 8.73 14.06 -5.57
N ALA A 74 7.76 14.34 -6.44
CA ALA A 74 6.56 15.09 -6.09
C ALA A 74 5.53 14.21 -5.39
N VAL A 75 4.91 14.73 -4.34
CA VAL A 75 3.74 14.14 -3.66
C VAL A 75 2.63 15.18 -3.64
N ARG A 76 1.42 14.83 -4.08
CA ARG A 76 0.33 15.79 -4.32
C ARG A 76 -1.02 15.25 -3.85
N GLY A 77 -2.01 16.15 -3.86
CA GLY A 77 -3.42 15.83 -3.63
C GLY A 77 -3.67 14.94 -2.40
N GLU A 78 -4.53 13.94 -2.58
CA GLU A 78 -4.94 13.05 -1.49
C GLU A 78 -3.85 12.08 -1.04
N LEU A 79 -2.93 11.69 -1.91
CA LEU A 79 -1.77 10.89 -1.50
C LEU A 79 -0.90 11.68 -0.50
N ARG A 80 -0.64 12.96 -0.79
CA ARG A 80 0.04 13.87 0.13
C ARG A 80 -0.70 14.00 1.46
N ASN A 81 -2.02 14.20 1.42
CA ASN A 81 -2.84 14.32 2.62
C ASN A 81 -2.80 13.03 3.46
N GLY A 82 -2.91 11.86 2.82
CA GLY A 82 -2.80 10.56 3.47
C GLY A 82 -1.42 10.33 4.10
N TRP A 83 -0.35 10.60 3.36
CA TRP A 83 1.02 10.49 3.85
C TRP A 83 1.28 11.42 5.04
N GLY A 84 0.68 12.61 5.02
CA GLY A 84 0.74 13.53 6.15
C GLY A 84 0.08 13.02 7.42
N ARG A 85 -1.05 12.31 7.32
CA ARG A 85 -1.68 11.63 8.47
C ARG A 85 -0.81 10.50 9.02
N LEU A 86 0.11 9.97 8.20
CA LEU A 86 1.05 8.92 8.58
C LEU A 86 2.40 9.46 9.07
N GLY A 87 2.53 10.77 9.27
CA GLY A 87 3.73 11.40 9.83
C GLY A 87 4.76 11.85 8.80
N TRP A 88 4.38 11.98 7.52
CA TRP A 88 5.26 12.44 6.45
C TRP A 88 6.55 11.60 6.38
N GLU A 89 7.70 12.23 6.09
CA GLU A 89 9.01 11.57 6.00
C GLU A 89 9.56 11.12 7.37
N GLY A 90 8.97 11.59 8.46
CA GLY A 90 9.24 11.11 9.82
C GLY A 90 8.47 9.83 10.17
N GLY A 91 7.45 9.50 9.38
CA GLY A 91 6.63 8.30 9.54
C GLY A 91 7.30 7.04 8.99
N ARG A 92 6.62 5.90 9.16
CA ARG A 92 7.13 4.58 8.73
C ARG A 92 7.34 4.46 7.22
N LEU A 93 6.61 5.24 6.42
CA LEU A 93 6.77 5.23 4.97
C LEU A 93 8.06 5.93 4.53
N GLY A 94 8.59 6.89 5.28
CA GLY A 94 9.77 7.65 4.88
C GLY A 94 9.54 8.50 3.63
N PHE A 95 10.60 8.68 2.83
CA PHE A 95 10.56 9.53 1.63
C PHE A 95 9.88 8.86 0.42
N PRO A 96 9.28 9.65 -0.50
CA PRO A 96 8.82 9.12 -1.78
C PRO A 96 10.00 8.62 -2.62
N LYS A 97 9.78 7.53 -3.35
CA LYS A 97 10.72 6.85 -4.26
C LYS A 97 10.32 6.92 -5.73
N SER A 98 9.10 7.37 -6.00
CA SER A 98 8.58 7.57 -7.35
C SER A 98 7.69 8.79 -7.41
N SER A 99 7.44 9.29 -8.61
CA SER A 99 6.25 10.09 -8.90
C SER A 99 4.98 9.25 -8.74
N GLU A 100 3.85 9.92 -8.58
CA GLU A 100 2.52 9.30 -8.67
C GLU A 100 2.31 8.69 -10.06
N ARG A 101 1.78 7.47 -10.12
CA ARG A 101 1.48 6.77 -11.38
C ARG A 101 0.16 6.01 -11.29
N PRO A 102 -0.52 5.72 -12.40
CA PRO A 102 -1.64 4.79 -12.37
C PRO A 102 -1.17 3.36 -12.02
N THR A 103 -2.03 2.58 -11.37
CA THR A 103 -1.87 1.13 -11.31
C THR A 103 -2.01 0.49 -12.70
N ASP A 104 -1.59 -0.75 -12.86
CA ASP A 104 -1.70 -1.47 -14.14
C ASP A 104 -3.15 -1.56 -14.63
N SER A 105 -4.09 -1.75 -13.69
CA SER A 105 -5.53 -1.73 -13.96
C SER A 105 -6.08 -0.34 -14.30
N ARG A 106 -5.29 0.72 -14.06
CA ARG A 106 -5.66 2.14 -14.17
C ARG A 106 -6.86 2.55 -13.30
N ARG A 107 -7.19 1.75 -12.28
CA ARG A 107 -8.31 2.03 -11.35
C ARG A 107 -7.90 2.79 -10.09
N ALA A 108 -6.60 2.91 -9.83
CA ALA A 108 -6.06 3.69 -8.72
C ALA A 108 -4.81 4.47 -9.15
N VAL A 109 -4.49 5.49 -8.35
CA VAL A 109 -3.17 6.14 -8.37
C VAL A 109 -2.33 5.51 -7.27
N VAL A 110 -1.06 5.27 -7.56
CA VAL A 110 -0.12 4.64 -6.65
C VAL A 110 1.18 5.44 -6.59
N GLN A 111 1.82 5.42 -5.43
CA GLN A 111 3.12 6.03 -5.24
C GLN A 111 3.98 5.18 -4.30
N ASP A 112 5.22 4.96 -4.70
CA ASP A 112 6.21 4.19 -3.96
C ASP A 112 6.93 5.09 -2.94
N PHE A 113 7.14 4.58 -1.73
CA PHE A 113 7.86 5.21 -0.62
C PHE A 113 8.96 4.26 -0.09
N GLU A 114 9.89 4.76 0.72
CA GLU A 114 10.97 3.95 1.32
C GLU A 114 10.42 2.70 2.04
N GLY A 115 9.41 2.89 2.88
CA GLY A 115 8.86 1.85 3.74
C GLY A 115 7.61 1.16 3.21
N GLY A 116 7.12 1.50 2.02
CA GLY A 116 5.89 0.92 1.50
C GLY A 116 5.34 1.64 0.28
N ARG A 117 4.04 1.53 0.08
CA ARG A 117 3.35 2.07 -1.08
C ARG A 117 1.99 2.60 -0.68
N MET A 118 1.63 3.75 -1.23
CA MET A 118 0.31 4.32 -1.04
C MET A 118 -0.55 4.15 -2.28
N TYR A 119 -1.81 3.79 -2.06
CA TYR A 119 -2.84 3.70 -3.10
C TYR A 119 -3.91 4.73 -2.82
N TRP A 120 -4.46 5.31 -3.87
CA TRP A 120 -5.58 6.21 -3.79
C TRP A 120 -6.61 5.88 -4.85
N THR A 121 -7.88 5.86 -4.42
CA THR A 121 -9.05 5.93 -5.29
C THR A 121 -10.02 6.99 -4.76
N PRO A 122 -10.91 7.54 -5.60
CA PRO A 122 -11.97 8.42 -5.11
C PRO A 122 -12.89 7.78 -4.08
N SER A 123 -13.11 6.45 -4.15
CA SER A 123 -14.05 5.74 -3.28
C SER A 123 -13.43 5.27 -1.96
N THR A 124 -12.12 5.03 -1.91
CA THR A 124 -11.45 4.53 -0.70
C THR A 124 -10.59 5.58 -0.01
N GLY A 125 -10.16 6.64 -0.71
CA GLY A 125 -9.16 7.58 -0.20
C GLY A 125 -7.74 7.02 -0.28
N ALA A 126 -6.79 7.74 0.32
CA ALA A 126 -5.36 7.42 0.25
C ALA A 126 -4.92 6.58 1.46
N HIS A 127 -4.38 5.38 1.19
CA HIS A 127 -4.01 4.41 2.21
C HIS A 127 -2.69 3.72 1.90
N ALA A 128 -1.93 3.43 2.96
CA ALA A 128 -0.63 2.81 2.88
C ALA A 128 -0.67 1.31 3.13
N LEU A 129 0.06 0.58 2.29
CA LEU A 129 0.47 -0.80 2.53
C LEU A 129 1.98 -0.84 2.75
N GLN A 130 2.45 -1.72 3.63
CA GLN A 130 3.87 -1.89 3.94
C GLN A 130 4.20 -3.33 4.34
N GLY A 131 5.48 -3.68 4.30
CA GLY A 131 6.00 -5.00 4.72
C GLY A 131 5.27 -6.18 4.07
N ALA A 132 5.09 -7.24 4.85
CA ALA A 132 4.47 -8.49 4.38
C ALA A 132 3.03 -8.33 3.84
N ILE A 133 2.28 -7.34 4.32
CA ILE A 133 0.94 -7.04 3.78
C ILE A 133 1.04 -6.49 2.37
N LEU A 134 1.97 -5.54 2.13
CA LEU A 134 2.24 -5.03 0.78
C LEU A 134 2.76 -6.13 -0.14
N GLU A 135 3.72 -6.92 0.33
CA GLU A 135 4.28 -8.05 -0.44
C GLU A 135 3.17 -9.03 -0.86
N ARG A 136 2.26 -9.37 0.06
CA ARG A 136 1.12 -10.23 -0.25
C ARG A 136 0.14 -9.59 -1.24
N TYR A 137 -0.19 -8.31 -1.07
CA TYR A 137 -1.12 -7.62 -1.96
C TYR A 137 -0.59 -7.46 -3.39
N GLU A 138 0.72 -7.26 -3.54
CA GLU A 138 1.37 -7.08 -4.84
C GLU A 138 1.80 -8.40 -5.49
N LEU A 139 1.68 -9.53 -4.78
CA LEU A 139 2.02 -10.84 -5.33
C LEU A 139 1.12 -11.14 -6.54
N ARG A 140 1.74 -11.26 -7.72
CA ARG A 140 1.07 -11.59 -8.98
C ARG A 140 1.22 -13.07 -9.26
N GLY A 141 0.20 -13.83 -8.89
CA GLY A 141 0.07 -15.25 -9.21
C GLY A 141 1.03 -16.18 -8.45
N ASP A 142 0.59 -17.42 -8.32
CA ASP A 142 1.42 -18.58 -7.94
C ASP A 142 1.15 -19.66 -8.99
N PRO A 143 1.97 -19.71 -10.05
CA PRO A 143 1.74 -20.64 -11.15
C PRO A 143 1.84 -22.11 -10.74
N GLU A 144 2.40 -22.44 -9.56
CA GLU A 144 2.59 -23.82 -9.11
C GLU A 144 1.35 -24.39 -8.37
N ASN A 145 0.52 -23.54 -7.74
CA ASN A 145 -0.58 -24.00 -6.86
C ASN A 145 -2.00 -23.59 -7.33
N GLY A 146 -2.12 -23.01 -8.53
CA GLY A 146 -3.37 -23.11 -9.31
C GLY A 146 -4.55 -22.22 -8.88
N ARG A 147 -4.35 -21.19 -8.05
CA ARG A 147 -5.27 -20.05 -7.95
C ARG A 147 -4.50 -18.74 -7.80
N ASP A 148 -4.34 -18.04 -8.91
CA ASP A 148 -3.87 -16.65 -8.94
C ASP A 148 -4.91 -15.74 -8.29
N ILE A 149 -4.88 -15.58 -6.96
CA ILE A 149 -5.61 -14.48 -6.33
C ILE A 149 -4.79 -13.22 -6.59
N ILE A 150 -5.12 -12.53 -7.68
CA ILE A 150 -4.72 -11.12 -7.80
C ILE A 150 -5.47 -10.38 -6.69
N ALA A 151 -4.76 -9.97 -5.64
CA ALA A 151 -5.36 -9.35 -4.47
C ALA A 151 -6.23 -8.14 -4.84
N GLU A 152 -5.82 -7.33 -5.82
CA GLU A 152 -6.63 -6.22 -6.34
C GLU A 152 -7.98 -6.66 -6.93
N GLN A 153 -8.09 -7.87 -7.48
CA GLN A 153 -9.35 -8.39 -8.03
C GLN A 153 -10.24 -8.98 -6.94
N ALA A 154 -9.66 -9.71 -5.98
CA ALA A 154 -10.43 -10.35 -4.91
C ALA A 154 -10.82 -9.38 -3.79
N LEU A 155 -9.91 -8.50 -3.39
CA LEU A 155 -10.07 -7.60 -2.26
C LEU A 155 -10.44 -6.17 -2.66
N GLY A 156 -10.16 -5.77 -3.91
CA GLY A 156 -10.21 -4.36 -4.31
C GLY A 156 -9.09 -3.54 -3.69
N PHE A 157 -9.26 -2.21 -3.61
CA PHE A 157 -8.24 -1.30 -3.08
C PHE A 157 -8.28 -1.17 -1.55
N PRO A 158 -7.18 -0.75 -0.92
CA PRO A 158 -7.14 -0.55 0.53
C PRO A 158 -8.15 0.51 0.98
N THR A 159 -8.83 0.25 2.09
CA THR A 159 -9.75 1.15 2.79
C THR A 159 -9.21 1.60 4.15
N SER A 160 -8.06 1.05 4.57
CA SER A 160 -7.30 1.50 5.71
C SER A 160 -5.80 1.49 5.40
N SER A 161 -5.04 2.33 6.12
CA SER A 161 -3.62 2.06 6.36
C SER A 161 -3.48 0.97 7.45
N GLU A 162 -2.27 0.47 7.68
CA GLU A 162 -2.05 -0.67 8.59
C GLU A 162 -2.54 -0.39 10.02
N ILE A 163 -3.37 -1.29 10.56
CA ILE A 163 -3.96 -1.24 11.90
C ILE A 163 -3.35 -2.35 12.75
N ARG A 164 -2.94 -2.04 13.98
CA ARG A 164 -2.55 -3.08 14.94
C ARG A 164 -3.78 -3.87 15.39
N THR A 165 -3.66 -5.19 15.41
CA THR A 165 -4.71 -6.06 15.96
C THR A 165 -4.95 -5.76 17.44
N PRO A 166 -6.21 -5.85 17.93
CA PRO A 166 -6.54 -5.66 19.34
C PRO A 166 -5.71 -6.48 20.33
N ASN A 167 -5.33 -7.72 20.00
CA ASN A 167 -4.45 -8.54 20.85
C ASN A 167 -2.96 -8.16 20.76
N GLY A 168 -2.58 -7.22 19.91
CA GLY A 168 -1.21 -6.76 19.72
C GLY A 168 -0.27 -7.77 19.05
N LYS A 169 -0.76 -8.95 18.62
CA LYS A 169 0.08 -10.02 18.06
C LYS A 169 0.35 -9.85 16.58
N GLY A 170 -0.47 -9.08 15.88
CA GLY A 170 -0.37 -8.87 14.44
C GLY A 170 -0.82 -7.47 14.01
N ALA A 171 -0.97 -7.32 12.70
CA ALA A 171 -1.50 -6.12 12.06
C ALA A 171 -2.38 -6.51 10.89
N TYR A 172 -3.22 -5.60 10.41
CA TYR A 172 -4.05 -5.83 9.24
C TYR A 172 -4.34 -4.55 8.47
N ASN A 173 -4.62 -4.69 7.19
CA ASN A 173 -5.26 -3.67 6.39
C ASN A 173 -6.66 -4.16 6.01
N THR A 174 -7.64 -3.27 6.01
CA THR A 174 -8.92 -3.54 5.36
C THR A 174 -8.86 -3.10 3.91
N PHE A 175 -9.57 -3.83 3.08
CA PHE A 175 -9.77 -3.55 1.68
C PHE A 175 -11.27 -3.42 1.44
N GLN A 176 -11.64 -3.09 0.21
CA GLN A 176 -13.02 -3.01 -0.18
C GLN A 176 -13.77 -4.29 0.20
N TRP A 177 -13.35 -5.46 -0.28
CA TRP A 177 -14.10 -6.72 -0.16
C TRP A 177 -13.48 -7.74 0.80
N GLY A 178 -12.50 -7.33 1.60
CA GLY A 178 -11.84 -8.22 2.55
C GLY A 178 -10.80 -7.52 3.41
N ALA A 179 -9.88 -8.29 3.95
CA ALA A 179 -8.74 -7.81 4.73
C ALA A 179 -7.51 -8.65 4.42
N ILE A 180 -6.31 -8.14 4.72
CA ILE A 180 -5.10 -8.95 4.83
C ILE A 180 -4.62 -8.82 6.27
N TYR A 181 -4.50 -9.95 6.96
CA TYR A 181 -4.00 -10.05 8.33
C TYR A 181 -2.59 -10.60 8.31
N TRP A 182 -1.69 -9.97 9.05
CA TRP A 182 -0.32 -10.41 9.25
C TRP A 182 -0.05 -10.73 10.70
N GLU A 183 0.69 -11.80 10.94
CA GLU A 183 1.35 -12.05 12.23
C GLU A 183 2.76 -12.65 12.03
N PRO A 184 3.66 -12.54 13.04
CA PRO A 184 5.07 -12.89 12.90
C PRO A 184 5.40 -14.32 12.45
N GLN A 185 4.63 -15.33 12.86
CA GLN A 185 4.97 -16.74 12.64
C GLN A 185 4.53 -17.25 11.26
N TYR A 186 3.32 -16.94 10.83
CA TYR A 186 2.70 -17.46 9.60
C TYR A 186 2.60 -16.42 8.48
N GLY A 187 2.94 -15.15 8.73
CA GLY A 187 2.97 -14.11 7.70
C GLY A 187 1.61 -13.47 7.43
N ALA A 188 1.47 -12.87 6.24
CA ALA A 188 0.30 -12.08 5.85
C ALA A 188 -0.64 -12.92 4.97
N HIS A 189 -1.92 -13.04 5.31
CA HIS A 189 -2.91 -13.81 4.54
C HIS A 189 -4.19 -13.00 4.33
N PRO A 190 -4.76 -13.00 3.11
CA PRO A 190 -6.03 -12.37 2.83
C PRO A 190 -7.19 -13.20 3.38
N ILE A 191 -8.29 -12.53 3.68
CA ILE A 191 -9.51 -13.14 4.18
C ILE A 191 -10.70 -12.35 3.64
N PHE A 192 -11.67 -13.03 3.03
CA PHE A 192 -12.80 -12.38 2.36
C PHE A 192 -14.08 -13.26 2.37
N GLY A 193 -15.15 -12.74 1.79
CA GLY A 193 -16.38 -13.49 1.54
C GLY A 193 -17.01 -14.17 2.76
N ALA A 194 -17.50 -15.39 2.54
CA ALA A 194 -18.24 -16.17 3.53
C ALA A 194 -17.35 -16.63 4.69
N ILE A 195 -16.11 -17.03 4.41
CA ILE A 195 -15.13 -17.46 5.41
C ILE A 195 -14.81 -16.31 6.37
N ARG A 196 -14.50 -15.11 5.86
CA ARG A 196 -14.32 -13.91 6.69
C ARG A 196 -15.53 -13.63 7.57
N SER A 197 -16.73 -13.75 7.01
CA SER A 197 -17.98 -13.50 7.73
C SER A 197 -18.20 -14.51 8.86
N ARG A 198 -17.82 -15.78 8.66
CA ARG A 198 -17.85 -16.79 9.71
C ARG A 198 -16.79 -16.53 10.77
N TRP A 199 -15.54 -16.29 10.38
CA TRP A 199 -14.44 -15.99 11.30
C TRP A 199 -14.75 -14.80 12.20
N GLY A 200 -15.42 -13.77 11.67
CA GLY A 200 -15.87 -12.64 12.48
C GLY A 200 -16.91 -13.00 13.55
N ARG A 201 -17.77 -13.99 13.30
CA ARG A 201 -18.70 -14.52 14.32
C ARG A 201 -17.99 -15.39 15.36
N GLU A 202 -16.85 -15.98 15.00
CA GLU A 202 -16.00 -16.76 15.90
C GLU A 202 -15.03 -15.89 16.73
N GLY A 203 -15.11 -14.55 16.61
CA GLY A 203 -14.30 -13.63 17.41
C GLY A 203 -13.00 -13.17 16.76
N TRP A 204 -12.88 -13.28 15.43
CA TRP A 204 -11.71 -12.83 14.67
C TRP A 204 -10.40 -13.46 15.20
N GLU A 205 -9.30 -12.70 15.22
CA GLU A 205 -8.00 -13.15 15.69
C GLU A 205 -7.93 -13.40 17.21
N ASN A 206 -8.98 -13.04 17.95
CA ASN A 206 -9.14 -13.28 19.39
C ASN A 206 -9.94 -14.55 19.69
N GLY A 207 -10.62 -15.09 18.67
CA GLY A 207 -11.37 -16.33 18.76
C GLY A 207 -10.48 -17.57 18.88
N CYS A 208 -11.11 -18.71 19.09
CA CYS A 208 -10.42 -20.01 19.18
C CYS A 208 -9.60 -20.32 17.92
N LEU A 209 -9.99 -19.81 16.75
CA LEU A 209 -9.26 -20.00 15.49
C LEU A 209 -7.96 -19.19 15.41
N GLY A 210 -7.86 -18.02 16.05
CA GLY A 210 -6.71 -17.13 15.89
C GLY A 210 -6.59 -16.57 14.46
N PHE A 211 -5.35 -16.31 14.02
CA PHE A 211 -5.06 -15.71 12.71
C PHE A 211 -5.19 -16.72 11.55
N PRO A 212 -5.54 -16.26 10.32
CA PRO A 212 -5.40 -17.09 9.13
C PRO A 212 -3.92 -17.40 8.86
N ILE A 213 -3.64 -18.63 8.39
CA ILE A 213 -2.28 -19.13 8.12
C ILE A 213 -2.10 -19.63 6.68
N THR A 214 -3.18 -19.67 5.89
CA THR A 214 -3.16 -19.94 4.46
C THR A 214 -4.01 -18.94 3.69
N GLU A 215 -3.85 -18.95 2.38
CA GLU A 215 -4.85 -18.49 1.43
C GLU A 215 -6.14 -19.33 1.50
N GLU A 216 -7.22 -18.81 0.92
CA GLU A 216 -8.40 -19.61 0.59
C GLU A 216 -8.09 -20.53 -0.60
N TYR A 217 -8.19 -21.85 -0.43
CA TYR A 217 -7.95 -22.83 -1.49
C TYR A 217 -9.16 -23.74 -1.74
N SER A 218 -9.27 -24.26 -2.96
CA SER A 218 -10.32 -25.22 -3.30
C SER A 218 -9.95 -26.60 -2.77
N TYR A 219 -10.87 -27.25 -2.07
CA TYR A 219 -10.76 -28.63 -1.63
C TYR A 219 -11.74 -29.50 -2.41
N GLU A 220 -11.21 -30.56 -3.05
CA GLU A 220 -11.96 -31.51 -3.88
C GLU A 220 -12.84 -30.88 -4.97
N GLY A 221 -12.56 -29.63 -5.36
CA GLY A 221 -13.28 -28.93 -6.43
C GLY A 221 -14.63 -28.33 -6.04
N TYR A 222 -15.09 -28.48 -4.78
CA TYR A 222 -16.41 -28.01 -4.34
C TYR A 222 -16.36 -27.08 -3.13
N SER A 223 -15.54 -27.41 -2.13
CA SER A 223 -15.39 -26.58 -0.93
C SER A 223 -14.27 -25.57 -1.11
N THR A 224 -14.43 -24.40 -0.51
CA THR A 224 -13.31 -23.46 -0.27
C THR A 224 -12.91 -23.58 1.18
N VAL A 225 -11.61 -23.65 1.46
CA VAL A 225 -11.07 -23.87 2.81
C VAL A 225 -10.04 -22.80 3.10
N GLN A 226 -10.03 -22.33 4.35
CA GLN A 226 -8.93 -21.55 4.88
C GLN A 226 -8.51 -22.12 6.24
N GLU A 227 -7.20 -22.20 6.43
CA GLU A 227 -6.61 -22.63 7.69
C GLU A 227 -6.31 -21.43 8.58
N PHE A 228 -6.45 -21.66 9.88
CA PHE A 228 -6.20 -20.72 10.95
C PHE A 228 -5.34 -21.41 12.00
N GLN A 229 -4.74 -20.65 12.90
CA GLN A 229 -3.90 -21.19 13.97
C GLN A 229 -4.58 -22.26 14.84
N GLY A 230 -5.91 -22.17 14.97
CA GLY A 230 -6.73 -23.04 15.80
C GLY A 230 -7.59 -24.05 15.04
N GLY A 231 -7.56 -24.08 13.71
CA GLY A 231 -8.35 -25.01 12.92
C GLY A 231 -8.66 -24.51 11.51
N TRP A 232 -9.80 -24.91 10.98
CA TRP A 232 -10.24 -24.61 9.62
C TRP A 232 -11.58 -23.89 9.63
N ILE A 233 -11.79 -23.08 8.60
CA ILE A 233 -13.13 -22.74 8.15
C ILE A 233 -13.32 -23.30 6.76
N TRP A 234 -14.39 -24.07 6.60
CA TRP A 234 -14.86 -24.57 5.31
C TRP A 234 -15.99 -23.69 4.82
N PHE A 235 -16.10 -23.54 3.51
CA PHE A 235 -17.26 -22.99 2.83
C PHE A 235 -17.70 -23.96 1.74
N HIS A 236 -18.94 -24.41 1.84
CA HIS A 236 -19.61 -25.19 0.81
C HIS A 236 -20.77 -24.38 0.20
N PRO A 237 -20.92 -24.34 -1.14
CA PRO A 237 -21.96 -23.53 -1.78
C PRO A 237 -23.39 -23.87 -1.37
N SER A 238 -23.69 -25.13 -1.02
CA SER A 238 -25.06 -25.57 -0.69
C SER A 238 -25.46 -25.40 0.78
N TYR A 239 -24.52 -25.40 1.72
CA TYR A 239 -24.84 -25.35 3.16
C TYR A 239 -24.04 -24.32 3.96
N GLY A 240 -23.17 -23.55 3.31
CA GLY A 240 -22.48 -22.42 3.92
C GLY A 240 -21.19 -22.83 4.64
N THR A 241 -20.91 -22.18 5.76
CA THR A 241 -19.61 -22.28 6.43
C THR A 241 -19.62 -23.18 7.66
N GLU A 242 -18.59 -24.03 7.80
CA GLU A 242 -18.35 -24.90 8.96
C GLU A 242 -16.99 -24.57 9.61
N VAL A 243 -16.87 -24.79 10.92
CA VAL A 243 -15.64 -24.54 11.69
C VAL A 243 -15.20 -25.84 12.32
N ASP A 244 -13.98 -26.26 12.02
CA ASP A 244 -13.35 -27.44 12.59
C ASP A 244 -12.11 -27.02 13.37
N LEU A 245 -12.05 -27.32 14.66
CA LEU A 245 -10.91 -26.96 15.49
C LEU A 245 -9.86 -28.08 15.49
N TYR A 246 -8.58 -27.72 15.54
CA TYR A 246 -7.51 -28.71 15.74
C TYR A 246 -7.75 -29.50 17.03
N PRO A 247 -7.45 -30.81 17.06
CA PRO A 247 -7.50 -31.57 18.30
C PRO A 247 -6.47 -31.03 19.30
N ARG A 248 -6.89 -30.71 20.53
CA ARG A 248 -6.05 -30.02 21.54
C ARG A 248 -4.71 -30.72 21.83
N ASN A 249 -4.65 -32.04 21.70
CA ASN A 249 -3.50 -32.86 22.10
C ASN A 249 -2.91 -33.69 20.95
N ASP A 250 -3.07 -33.26 19.69
CA ASP A 250 -2.47 -33.94 18.55
C ASP A 250 -1.05 -33.39 18.24
N PRO A 251 0.01 -34.23 18.34
CA PRO A 251 1.39 -33.83 18.04
C PRO A 251 1.62 -33.39 16.59
N SER A 252 0.76 -33.79 15.66
CA SER A 252 0.85 -33.45 14.23
C SER A 252 0.70 -31.94 14.01
N TYR A 253 -0.07 -31.28 14.88
CA TYR A 253 -0.37 -29.84 14.81
C TYR A 253 0.38 -29.05 15.89
N SER A 254 0.35 -29.54 17.14
CA SER A 254 0.84 -28.79 18.29
C SER A 254 2.34 -28.45 18.22
N ARG A 255 3.16 -29.30 17.57
CA ARG A 255 4.59 -29.03 17.33
C ARG A 255 4.85 -27.79 16.46
N TYR A 256 3.87 -27.38 15.65
CA TYR A 256 3.93 -26.20 14.80
C TYR A 256 3.25 -24.98 15.43
N GLY A 257 2.82 -25.08 16.69
CA GLY A 257 2.06 -24.02 17.36
C GLY A 257 0.59 -23.94 16.95
N LEU A 258 0.07 -24.98 16.29
CA LEU A 258 -1.30 -25.08 15.80
C LEU A 258 -2.19 -25.80 16.83
N TYR A 259 -3.09 -25.06 17.45
CA TYR A 259 -4.05 -25.53 18.45
C TYR A 259 -5.10 -24.43 18.73
N PRO A 260 -6.31 -24.79 19.20
CA PRO A 260 -7.33 -23.79 19.52
C PRO A 260 -6.83 -22.79 20.56
N ARG A 261 -7.10 -21.49 20.35
CA ARG A 261 -6.68 -20.39 21.25
C ARG A 261 -7.59 -20.21 22.48
N CYS A 262 -8.54 -21.13 22.64
CA CYS A 262 -9.38 -21.38 23.79
C CYS A 262 -9.21 -22.86 24.18
#